data_AF-A0AA35S3B9-F1
#
_entry.id   AF-A0AA35S3B9-F1
#
_cell.length_a   1.000
_cell.length_b   1.000
_cell.length_c   1.000
_cell.angle_alpha   90.00
_cell.angle_beta   90.00
_cell.angle_gamma   90.00
#
_symmetry.space_group_name_H-M   'P 1'
#
loop_
_entity.id
_entity.type
_entity.pdbx_description
1 polymer ?
#
loop_
_entity_poly.entity_id
_entity_poly.type
_entity_poly.pdbx_seq_one_letter_code
_entity_poly.pdbx_strand_id
1 'polypeptide(L)'
;MYVCNMHCMLDAQSTGRMVSRRYKHYDWLHQRLVEKFTVTAVPPLPDKQFYGRYGEDFVEKRRQKLQMWSNRIARHPVLCRSEVITHFFLCDDEGGSQWKAGKRRAEKDEIIAGVFFSTVEHPEVHMERETAESEVEHFGKFLHATKESVAKVRGKFIDHCNQMSGPFAAEFHKMAAVVNGLAQCFAIENKDYSKPLTDAISQAGETLRDIGQMHAEQPKYDMLPALDVLKEYIGMMQEFPDLVEIHRGAMRKVKDADRMKEEGRIDMVDADQVTTRSDTVSNVVLAEIYHYQHERVVDFRDLFKSLLGAKIQFYKEIVHKLEMAQGHFNDGTDL
;
A
#
# COMPACT_ATOMS: atom_id res chain seq x y z
N MET A 1 -6.04 -21.04 -3.85
CA MET A 1 -6.21 -20.49 -2.48
C MET A 1 -4.93 -19.73 -2.14
N TYR A 2 -4.98 -18.68 -1.32
CA TYR A 2 -3.79 -17.89 -0.95
C TYR A 2 -3.29 -18.34 0.41
N VAL A 3 -1.99 -18.63 0.50
CA VAL A 3 -1.29 -18.79 1.78
C VAL A 3 -0.64 -17.45 2.08
N CYS A 4 -1.08 -16.80 3.17
CA CYS A 4 -0.49 -15.58 3.68
C CYS A 4 -0.03 -15.85 5.11
N ASN A 5 1.22 -15.52 5.41
CA ASN A 5 1.78 -15.68 6.75
C ASN A 5 1.54 -14.36 7.50
N MET A 6 0.73 -14.38 8.54
CA MET A 6 0.61 -13.20 9.40
C MET A 6 1.81 -13.18 10.35
N HIS A 7 2.77 -12.29 10.10
CA HIS A 7 3.75 -11.88 11.13
C HIS A 7 3.08 -10.79 11.98
N CYS A 8 2.17 -11.22 12.85
CA CYS A 8 1.74 -10.34 13.93
C CYS A 8 2.83 -10.37 15.01
N MET A 9 3.09 -9.23 15.66
CA MET A 9 3.76 -9.20 16.97
C MET A 9 2.85 -9.81 18.05
N LEU A 10 2.30 -11.01 17.78
CA LEU A 10 1.94 -11.97 18.81
C LEU A 10 3.24 -12.72 19.10
N ASP A 11 4.16 -12.04 19.79
CA ASP A 11 5.34 -12.65 20.38
C ASP A 11 4.87 -13.80 21.30
N ALA A 12 4.86 -15.02 20.75
CA ALA A 12 4.95 -16.33 21.41
C ALA A 12 4.40 -17.50 20.57
N GLN A 13 3.62 -17.28 19.49
CA GLN A 13 2.99 -18.40 18.77
C GLN A 13 3.04 -18.25 17.25
N SER A 14 4.25 -18.21 16.69
CA SER A 14 4.47 -18.84 15.38
C SER A 14 4.21 -20.34 15.55
N THR A 15 2.95 -20.77 15.39
CA THR A 15 2.58 -22.19 15.46
C THR A 15 3.19 -23.03 14.33
N GLY A 16 3.87 -22.41 13.36
CA GLY A 16 4.35 -23.05 12.14
C GLY A 16 3.22 -23.55 11.23
N ARG A 17 1.95 -23.28 11.59
CA ARG A 17 0.78 -23.78 10.88
C ARG A 17 0.40 -22.82 9.75
N MET A 18 0.30 -23.36 8.54
CA MET A 18 -0.09 -22.61 7.35
C MET A 18 -1.59 -22.77 7.11
N VAL A 19 -2.33 -21.66 7.17
CA VAL A 19 -3.77 -21.66 6.93
C VAL A 19 -4.06 -21.09 5.53
N SER A 20 -4.75 -21.86 4.69
CA SER A 20 -5.09 -21.44 3.32
C SER A 20 -6.44 -20.72 3.27
N ARG A 21 -6.51 -19.54 2.64
CA ARG A 21 -7.73 -18.74 2.48
C ARG A 21 -7.90 -18.26 1.04
N ARG A 22 -9.10 -18.40 0.47
CA ARG A 22 -9.41 -17.85 -0.87
C ARG A 22 -9.79 -16.37 -0.78
N TYR A 23 -9.73 -15.64 -1.89
CA TYR A 23 -10.07 -14.21 -1.95
C TYR A 23 -11.47 -13.92 -1.38
N LYS A 24 -12.48 -14.75 -1.64
CA LYS A 24 -13.83 -14.59 -1.08
C LYS A 24 -13.86 -14.63 0.46
N HIS A 25 -12.90 -15.30 1.10
CA HIS A 25 -12.76 -15.26 2.56
C HIS A 25 -12.18 -13.93 3.02
N TYR A 26 -11.20 -13.36 2.29
CA TYR A 26 -10.71 -12.00 2.56
C TYR A 26 -11.81 -10.95 2.37
N ASP A 27 -12.60 -11.03 1.29
CA ASP A 27 -13.74 -10.14 1.04
C ASP A 27 -14.76 -10.18 2.18
N TRP A 28 -15.08 -11.39 2.68
CA TRP A 28 -15.91 -11.57 3.87
C TRP A 28 -15.27 -10.96 5.13
N LEU A 29 -13.98 -11.20 5.36
CA LEU A 29 -13.27 -10.67 6.53
C LEU A 29 -13.27 -9.15 6.50
N HIS A 30 -12.91 -8.54 5.38
CA HIS A 30 -12.91 -7.09 5.20
C HIS A 30 -14.28 -6.49 5.50
N GLN A 31 -15.37 -7.09 5.02
CA GLN A 31 -16.73 -6.64 5.36
C GLN A 31 -16.99 -6.68 6.87
N ARG A 32 -16.59 -7.76 7.56
CA ARG A 32 -16.73 -7.86 9.03
C ARG A 32 -15.90 -6.83 9.78
N LEU A 33 -14.69 -6.52 9.29
CA LEU A 33 -13.85 -5.49 9.90
C LEU A 33 -14.45 -4.10 9.74
N VAL A 34 -14.91 -3.74 8.54
CA VAL A 34 -15.53 -2.43 8.27
C VAL A 34 -16.81 -2.24 9.08
N GLU A 35 -17.65 -3.28 9.18
CA GLU A 35 -18.90 -3.23 9.95
C GLU A 35 -18.65 -3.10 11.47
N LYS A 36 -17.64 -3.81 11.98
CA LYS A 36 -17.33 -3.81 13.41
C LYS A 36 -16.57 -2.56 13.85
N PHE A 37 -15.53 -2.18 13.12
CA PHE A 37 -14.59 -1.13 13.49
C PHE A 37 -14.84 0.15 12.67
N THR A 38 -15.98 0.80 12.89
CA THR A 38 -16.41 2.00 12.14
C THR A 38 -15.54 3.23 12.35
N VAL A 39 -14.61 3.17 13.30
CA VAL A 39 -13.64 4.23 13.62
C VAL A 39 -12.20 3.82 13.34
N THR A 40 -12.02 2.79 12.51
CA THR A 40 -10.70 2.34 12.04
C THR A 40 -10.65 2.44 10.53
N ALA A 41 -9.57 2.99 9.98
CA ALA A 41 -9.35 3.09 8.54
C ALA A 41 -8.87 1.73 7.99
N VAL A 42 -9.81 0.80 7.82
CA VAL A 42 -9.51 -0.54 7.31
C VAL A 42 -8.93 -0.44 5.89
N PRO A 43 -7.73 -0.97 5.62
CA PRO A 43 -7.12 -0.88 4.30
C PRO A 43 -7.95 -1.62 3.25
N PRO A 44 -8.07 -1.08 2.02
CA PRO A 44 -8.87 -1.71 0.97
C PRO A 44 -8.23 -3.02 0.51
N LEU A 45 -9.07 -3.97 0.11
CA LEU A 45 -8.58 -5.18 -0.55
C LEU A 45 -8.07 -4.90 -1.98
N PRO A 46 -7.15 -5.74 -2.50
CA PRO A 46 -6.74 -5.68 -3.90
C PRO A 46 -7.94 -5.93 -4.84
N ASP A 47 -7.91 -5.33 -6.03
CA ASP A 47 -9.05 -5.38 -6.98
C ASP A 47 -9.50 -6.80 -7.31
N LYS A 48 -10.82 -6.97 -7.44
CA LYS A 48 -11.47 -8.23 -7.85
C LYS A 48 -11.08 -8.66 -9.26
N GLN A 49 -10.77 -7.71 -10.13
CA GLN A 49 -10.29 -7.93 -11.50
C GLN A 49 -9.06 -7.05 -11.75
N PHE A 50 -8.01 -7.61 -12.34
CA PHE A 50 -6.92 -6.83 -12.93
C PHE A 50 -7.09 -6.92 -14.44
N TYR A 51 -7.21 -5.78 -15.11
CA TYR A 51 -7.18 -5.73 -16.57
C TYR A 51 -5.71 -5.86 -17.03
N GLY A 52 -5.34 -6.96 -17.71
CA GLY A 52 -4.00 -7.17 -18.26
C GLY A 52 -3.72 -8.59 -18.76
N ARG A 53 -2.93 -8.73 -19.84
CA ARG A 53 -2.69 -9.97 -20.64
C ARG A 53 -1.74 -11.02 -20.01
N TYR A 54 -1.65 -11.18 -18.69
CA TYR A 54 -0.72 -12.16 -18.08
C TYR A 54 -1.38 -12.91 -16.91
N GLY A 55 -1.86 -14.12 -17.19
CA GLY A 55 -2.70 -14.92 -16.29
C GLY A 55 -1.98 -15.51 -15.06
N GLU A 56 -0.68 -15.82 -15.15
CA GLU A 56 0.11 -16.34 -14.02
C GLU A 56 0.64 -15.23 -13.10
N ASP A 57 1.10 -14.12 -13.69
CA ASP A 57 1.46 -12.89 -12.99
C ASP A 57 0.36 -12.38 -12.05
N PHE A 58 -0.89 -12.59 -12.43
CA PHE A 58 -2.04 -12.10 -11.69
C PHE A 58 -2.22 -12.75 -10.33
N VAL A 59 -2.13 -14.09 -10.26
CA VAL A 59 -2.36 -14.82 -9.01
C VAL A 59 -1.27 -14.48 -8.00
N GLU A 60 -0.03 -14.40 -8.47
CA GLU A 60 1.12 -14.06 -7.62
C GLU A 60 1.09 -12.59 -7.17
N LYS A 61 0.82 -11.64 -8.07
CA LYS A 61 0.65 -10.22 -7.68
C LYS A 61 -0.48 -10.05 -6.66
N ARG A 62 -1.60 -10.74 -6.83
CA ARG A 62 -2.69 -10.70 -5.86
C ARG A 62 -2.28 -11.32 -4.53
N ARG A 63 -1.53 -12.43 -4.53
CA ARG A 63 -1.00 -13.05 -3.29
C ARG A 63 -0.11 -12.06 -2.54
N GLN A 64 0.79 -11.37 -3.22
CA GLN A 64 1.67 -10.36 -2.64
C GLN A 64 0.88 -9.20 -2.03
N LYS A 65 -0.12 -8.68 -2.76
CA LYS A 65 -0.98 -7.60 -2.24
C LYS A 65 -1.84 -8.03 -1.05
N LEU A 66 -2.34 -9.28 -1.05
CA LEU A 66 -3.05 -9.83 0.12
C LEU A 66 -2.11 -10.04 1.31
N GLN A 67 -0.85 -10.37 1.07
CA GLN A 67 0.17 -10.44 2.12
C GLN A 67 0.45 -9.05 2.71
N MET A 68 0.60 -8.02 1.88
CA MET A 68 0.75 -6.63 2.34
C MET A 68 -0.46 -6.19 3.17
N TRP A 69 -1.68 -6.47 2.68
CA TRP A 69 -2.92 -6.20 3.42
C TRP A 69 -2.91 -6.91 4.78
N SER A 70 -2.55 -8.20 4.81
CA SER A 70 -2.48 -8.98 6.06
C SER A 70 -1.46 -8.40 7.03
N ASN A 71 -0.30 -7.95 6.54
CA ASN A 71 0.73 -7.30 7.35
C ASN A 71 0.24 -5.95 7.91
N ARG A 72 -0.56 -5.19 7.15
CA ARG A 72 -1.17 -3.94 7.66
C ARG A 72 -2.11 -4.22 8.82
N ILE A 73 -3.02 -5.19 8.64
CA ILE A 73 -3.96 -5.60 9.67
C ILE A 73 -3.22 -6.10 10.92
N ALA A 74 -2.14 -6.84 10.74
CA ALA A 74 -1.32 -7.35 11.84
C ALA A 74 -0.56 -6.27 12.62
N ARG A 75 -0.18 -5.17 11.95
CA ARG A 75 0.46 -4.00 12.59
C ARG A 75 -0.52 -3.12 13.35
N HIS A 76 -1.81 -3.20 13.03
CA HIS A 76 -2.83 -2.38 13.67
C HIS A 76 -3.13 -2.87 15.10
N PRO A 77 -2.92 -2.05 16.15
CA PRO A 77 -3.01 -2.49 17.55
C PRO A 77 -4.36 -3.09 17.97
N VAL A 78 -5.46 -2.58 17.40
CA VAL A 78 -6.83 -3.07 17.66
C VAL A 78 -7.19 -4.26 16.77
N LEU A 79 -7.09 -4.13 15.45
CA LEU A 79 -7.53 -5.17 14.50
C LEU A 79 -6.82 -6.51 14.75
N CYS A 80 -5.51 -6.48 14.99
CA CYS A 80 -4.70 -7.70 15.13
C CYS A 80 -5.10 -8.56 16.34
N ARG A 81 -5.71 -7.95 17.37
CA ARG A 81 -6.18 -8.62 18.59
C ARG A 81 -7.62 -9.11 18.49
N SER A 82 -8.32 -8.80 17.41
CA SER A 82 -9.73 -9.18 17.28
C SER A 82 -9.88 -10.70 17.11
N GLU A 83 -10.94 -11.25 17.71
CA GLU A 83 -11.25 -12.68 17.60
C GLU A 83 -11.44 -13.11 16.14
N VAL A 84 -12.03 -12.25 15.30
CA VAL A 84 -12.27 -12.54 13.88
C VAL A 84 -10.97 -12.66 13.09
N ILE A 85 -9.95 -11.86 13.40
CA ILE A 85 -8.61 -11.96 12.80
C ILE A 85 -7.90 -13.21 13.28
N THR A 86 -7.93 -13.46 14.59
CA THR A 86 -7.36 -14.67 15.18
C THR A 86 -7.96 -15.93 14.56
N HIS A 87 -9.29 -16.00 14.47
CA HIS A 87 -10.00 -17.09 13.79
C HIS A 87 -9.63 -17.20 12.32
N PHE A 88 -9.53 -16.07 11.61
CA PHE A 88 -9.21 -16.07 10.19
C PHE A 88 -7.85 -16.69 9.89
N PHE A 89 -6.80 -16.30 10.64
CA PHE A 89 -5.42 -16.71 10.36
C PHE A 89 -4.99 -17.98 11.10
N LEU A 90 -5.63 -18.35 12.22
CA LEU A 90 -5.20 -19.50 13.04
C LEU A 90 -6.14 -20.71 12.99
N CYS A 91 -7.38 -20.57 12.48
CA CYS A 91 -8.29 -21.72 12.36
C CYS A 91 -7.83 -22.65 11.24
N ASP A 92 -7.09 -23.69 11.63
CA ASP A 92 -6.74 -24.82 10.79
C ASP A 92 -7.81 -25.91 10.95
N ASP A 93 -8.58 -26.13 9.89
CA ASP A 93 -9.74 -27.02 9.93
C ASP A 93 -9.93 -27.67 8.56
N GLU A 94 -9.25 -28.81 8.38
CA GLU A 94 -9.37 -29.66 7.19
C GLU A 94 -10.83 -30.09 6.92
N GLY A 95 -11.70 -30.10 7.96
CA GLY A 95 -13.12 -30.47 7.87
C GLY A 95 -14.12 -29.31 7.71
N GLY A 96 -13.67 -28.06 7.82
CA GLY A 96 -14.45 -26.83 7.62
C GLY A 96 -15.59 -26.53 8.64
N SER A 97 -15.78 -27.36 9.67
CA SER A 97 -16.80 -27.17 10.72
C SER A 97 -16.46 -26.02 11.68
N GLN A 98 -15.23 -25.97 12.20
CA GLN A 98 -14.73 -24.91 13.06
C GLN A 98 -14.69 -23.57 12.31
N TRP A 99 -14.25 -23.57 11.04
CA TRP A 99 -14.27 -22.37 10.20
C TRP A 99 -15.68 -21.78 10.10
N LYS A 100 -16.69 -22.62 9.79
CA LYS A 100 -18.09 -22.21 9.69
C LYS A 100 -18.65 -21.71 11.02
N ALA A 101 -18.30 -22.34 12.13
CA ALA A 101 -18.74 -21.94 13.46
C ALA A 101 -18.20 -20.55 13.84
N GLY A 102 -16.89 -20.32 13.69
CA GLY A 102 -16.29 -19.00 13.97
C GLY A 102 -16.77 -17.92 13.00
N LYS A 103 -16.97 -18.25 11.72
CA LYS A 103 -17.62 -17.36 10.75
C LYS A 103 -19.00 -16.91 11.22
N ARG A 104 -19.85 -17.85 11.65
CA ARG A 104 -21.20 -17.55 12.18
C ARG A 104 -21.16 -16.74 13.47
N ARG A 105 -20.16 -16.96 14.33
CA ARG A 105 -19.96 -16.18 15.55
C ARG A 105 -19.65 -14.72 15.21
N ALA A 106 -18.70 -14.48 14.30
CA ALA A 106 -18.36 -13.13 13.84
C ALA A 106 -19.52 -12.43 13.12
N GLU A 107 -20.42 -13.20 12.48
CA GLU A 107 -21.64 -12.66 11.83
C GLU A 107 -22.77 -12.33 12.81
N LYS A 108 -22.71 -12.83 14.05
CA LYS A 108 -23.69 -12.58 15.12
C LYS A 108 -23.15 -11.63 16.19
N ASP A 109 -21.99 -11.03 15.95
CA ASP A 109 -21.39 -10.10 16.88
C ASP A 109 -22.27 -8.86 17.01
N GLU A 110 -22.74 -8.56 18.21
CA GLU A 110 -23.58 -7.40 18.50
C GLU A 110 -22.73 -6.16 18.85
N ILE A 111 -21.43 -6.35 19.12
CA ILE A 111 -20.49 -5.28 19.43
C ILE A 111 -19.96 -4.70 18.11
N ILE A 112 -20.82 -3.93 17.46
CA ILE A 112 -20.56 -3.26 16.18
C ILE A 112 -20.83 -1.75 16.30
N ALA A 113 -20.18 -0.96 15.45
CA ALA A 113 -20.39 0.48 15.33
C ALA A 113 -20.41 1.20 16.70
N GLY A 114 -21.50 1.90 17.04
CA GLY A 114 -21.59 2.66 18.29
C GLY A 114 -21.44 1.82 19.56
N VAL A 115 -21.78 0.52 19.52
CA VAL A 115 -21.62 -0.38 20.68
C VAL A 115 -20.14 -0.66 20.95
N PHE A 116 -19.27 -0.59 19.94
CA PHE A 116 -17.83 -0.77 20.10
C PHE A 116 -17.22 0.16 21.15
N PHE A 117 -17.66 1.41 21.23
CA PHE A 117 -17.15 2.36 22.23
C PHE A 117 -17.40 1.93 23.68
N SER A 118 -18.42 1.10 23.93
CA SER A 118 -18.66 0.55 25.28
C SER A 118 -17.61 -0.47 25.73
N THR A 119 -16.77 -0.93 24.80
CA THR A 119 -15.66 -1.87 25.06
C THR A 119 -14.31 -1.21 25.16
N VAL A 120 -14.25 0.12 25.00
CA VAL A 120 -13.01 0.89 25.05
C VAL A 120 -12.88 1.55 26.41
N GLU A 121 -11.75 1.31 27.06
CA GLU A 121 -11.30 2.05 28.22
C GLU A 121 -10.28 3.10 27.79
N HIS A 122 -10.36 4.32 28.34
CA HIS A 122 -9.41 5.38 28.09
C HIS A 122 -8.81 5.89 29.41
N PRO A 123 -7.59 6.48 29.39
CA PRO A 123 -7.00 7.08 30.58
C PRO A 123 -7.88 8.19 31.16
N GLU A 124 -7.80 8.39 32.49
CA GLU A 124 -8.44 9.51 33.20
C GLU A 124 -7.84 10.88 32.86
N VAL A 125 -6.73 10.92 32.10
CA VAL A 125 -6.13 12.17 31.65
C VAL A 125 -7.02 12.75 30.54
N HIS A 126 -7.87 13.69 30.93
CA HIS A 126 -8.73 14.42 30.01
C HIS A 126 -7.89 15.37 29.16
N MET A 127 -7.81 15.08 27.86
CA MET A 127 -7.36 16.08 26.91
C MET A 127 -8.45 17.14 26.76
N GLU A 128 -8.05 18.42 26.74
CA GLU A 128 -8.98 19.52 26.60
C GLU A 128 -9.78 19.44 25.28
N ARG A 129 -11.09 19.65 25.37
CA ARG A 129 -12.02 19.54 24.24
C ARG A 129 -11.60 20.40 23.04
N GLU A 130 -11.13 21.61 23.31
CA GLU A 130 -10.66 22.54 22.28
C GLU A 130 -9.43 22.02 21.56
N THR A 131 -8.52 21.35 22.29
CA THR A 131 -7.36 20.68 21.68
C THR A 131 -7.81 19.51 20.81
N ALA A 132 -8.75 18.69 21.30
CA ALA A 132 -9.32 17.58 20.52
C ALA A 132 -9.96 18.05 19.20
N GLU A 133 -10.81 19.08 19.27
CA GLU A 133 -11.46 19.68 18.11
C GLU A 133 -10.43 20.24 17.12
N SER A 134 -9.43 20.96 17.62
CA SER A 134 -8.35 21.53 16.82
C SER A 134 -7.54 20.45 16.10
N GLU A 135 -7.10 19.39 16.79
CA GLU A 135 -6.33 18.29 16.19
C GLU A 135 -7.10 17.60 15.06
N VAL A 136 -8.39 17.29 15.29
CA VAL A 136 -9.24 16.67 14.27
C VAL A 136 -9.50 17.60 13.08
N GLU A 137 -9.65 18.91 13.31
CA GLU A 137 -9.79 19.90 12.23
C GLU A 137 -8.51 20.01 11.39
N HIS A 138 -7.35 20.10 12.05
CA HIS A 138 -6.05 20.12 11.38
C HIS A 138 -5.82 18.85 10.56
N PHE A 139 -6.17 17.69 11.12
CA PHE A 139 -6.13 16.43 10.40
C PHE A 139 -7.04 16.43 9.16
N GLY A 140 -8.26 16.97 9.27
CA GLY A 140 -9.17 17.11 8.12
C GLY A 140 -8.57 17.94 6.98
N LYS A 141 -7.93 19.08 7.30
CA LYS A 141 -7.20 19.91 6.32
C LYS A 141 -6.03 19.16 5.69
N PHE A 142 -5.23 18.49 6.53
CA PHE A 142 -4.12 17.66 6.09
C PHE A 142 -4.57 16.54 5.14
N LEU A 143 -5.66 15.85 5.48
CA LEU A 143 -6.21 14.73 4.70
C LEU A 143 -6.60 15.19 3.29
N HIS A 144 -7.29 16.32 3.18
CA HIS A 144 -7.69 16.90 1.90
C HIS A 144 -6.47 17.23 1.02
N ALA A 145 -5.51 17.99 1.56
CA ALA A 145 -4.31 18.38 0.82
C ALA A 145 -3.45 17.17 0.42
N THR A 146 -3.35 16.16 1.29
CA THR A 146 -2.59 14.93 1.04
C THR A 146 -3.25 14.09 -0.05
N LYS A 147 -4.58 13.93 -0.02
CA LYS A 147 -5.33 13.18 -1.03
C LYS A 147 -5.11 13.75 -2.43
N GLU A 148 -5.18 15.06 -2.58
CA GLU A 148 -4.91 15.73 -3.87
C GLU A 148 -3.46 15.52 -4.32
N SER A 149 -2.50 15.67 -3.42
CA SER A 149 -1.08 15.54 -3.73
C SER A 149 -0.72 14.10 -4.12
N VAL A 150 -1.21 13.11 -3.38
CA VAL A 150 -1.02 11.68 -3.68
C VAL A 150 -1.65 11.32 -5.02
N ALA A 151 -2.83 11.84 -5.35
CA ALA A 151 -3.46 11.62 -6.64
C ALA A 151 -2.62 12.16 -7.81
N LYS A 152 -2.04 13.36 -7.66
CA LYS A 152 -1.14 13.98 -8.65
C LYS A 152 0.14 13.17 -8.84
N VAL A 153 0.81 12.78 -7.75
CA VAL A 153 2.02 11.94 -7.78
C VAL A 153 1.72 10.61 -8.45
N ARG A 154 0.64 9.94 -8.07
CA ARG A 154 0.19 8.68 -8.66
C ARG A 154 -0.04 8.82 -10.17
N GLY A 155 -0.71 9.88 -10.60
CA GLY A 155 -0.93 10.17 -12.03
C GLY A 155 0.40 10.26 -12.78
N LYS A 156 1.37 11.00 -12.25
CA LYS A 156 2.69 11.14 -12.89
C LYS A 156 3.50 9.84 -12.90
N PHE A 157 3.39 9.03 -11.87
CA PHE A 157 4.05 7.73 -11.83
C PHE A 157 3.46 6.76 -12.86
N ILE A 158 2.13 6.80 -13.07
CA ILE A 158 1.47 6.04 -14.14
C ILE A 158 1.93 6.51 -15.52
N ASP A 159 1.93 7.83 -15.77
CA ASP A 159 2.43 8.40 -17.03
C ASP A 159 3.86 7.93 -17.33
N HIS A 160 4.73 8.00 -16.33
CA HIS A 160 6.12 7.54 -16.43
C HIS A 160 6.24 6.05 -16.76
N CYS A 161 5.45 5.18 -16.10
CA CYS A 161 5.43 3.74 -16.41
C CYS A 161 5.06 3.49 -17.87
N ASN A 162 4.03 4.16 -18.37
CA ASN A 162 3.55 4.01 -19.75
C ASN A 162 4.60 4.49 -20.76
N GLN A 163 5.27 5.61 -20.46
CA GLN A 163 6.30 6.17 -21.32
C GLN A 163 7.55 5.26 -21.41
N MET A 164 7.97 4.70 -20.27
CA MET A 164 9.13 3.80 -20.20
C MET A 164 8.86 2.46 -20.88
N SER A 165 7.67 1.88 -20.67
CA SER A 165 7.30 0.55 -21.17
C SER A 165 7.06 0.48 -22.68
N GLY A 166 6.79 1.62 -23.33
CA GLY A 166 6.43 1.66 -24.74
C GLY A 166 7.31 2.61 -25.55
N PRO A 167 7.00 3.92 -25.56
CA PRO A 167 7.70 4.89 -26.42
C PRO A 167 9.22 4.89 -26.24
N PHE A 168 9.71 4.86 -25.00
CA PHE A 168 11.15 4.94 -24.73
C PHE A 168 11.90 3.69 -25.19
N ALA A 169 11.40 2.51 -24.83
CA ALA A 169 11.96 1.23 -25.27
C ALA A 169 11.96 1.09 -26.80
N ALA A 170 10.86 1.50 -27.45
CA ALA A 170 10.75 1.48 -28.90
C ALA A 170 11.79 2.38 -29.58
N GLU A 171 12.12 3.52 -28.99
CA GLU A 171 13.14 4.42 -29.54
C GLU A 171 14.55 3.82 -29.47
N PHE A 172 14.91 3.21 -28.34
CA PHE A 172 16.18 2.48 -28.22
C PHE A 172 16.29 1.32 -29.21
N HIS A 173 15.20 0.59 -29.45
CA HIS A 173 15.18 -0.48 -30.45
C HIS A 173 15.37 0.06 -31.88
N LYS A 174 14.86 1.25 -32.21
CA LYS A 174 15.12 1.89 -33.50
C LYS A 174 16.58 2.33 -33.63
N MET A 175 17.15 2.93 -32.59
CA MET A 175 18.57 3.32 -32.58
C MET A 175 19.47 2.09 -32.80
N ALA A 176 19.19 1.00 -32.09
CA ALA A 176 19.85 -0.28 -32.27
C ALA A 176 19.76 -0.80 -33.71
N ALA A 177 18.58 -0.74 -34.32
CA ALA A 177 18.37 -1.19 -35.70
C ALA A 177 19.19 -0.38 -36.72
N VAL A 178 19.29 0.95 -36.55
CA VAL A 178 20.09 1.82 -37.44
C VAL A 178 21.58 1.54 -37.28
N VAL A 179 22.07 1.37 -36.04
CA VAL A 179 23.47 1.03 -35.75
C VAL A 179 23.83 -0.34 -36.33
N ASN A 180 22.97 -1.34 -36.16
CA ASN A 180 23.17 -2.67 -36.74
C ASN A 180 23.11 -2.65 -38.27
N GLY A 181 22.28 -1.78 -38.86
CA GLY A 181 22.28 -1.55 -40.31
C GLY A 181 23.64 -1.06 -40.83
N LEU A 182 24.32 -0.18 -40.07
CA LEU A 182 25.68 0.27 -40.41
C LEU A 182 26.70 -0.88 -40.31
N ALA A 183 26.64 -1.69 -39.25
CA ALA A 183 27.49 -2.88 -39.14
C ALA A 183 27.30 -3.84 -40.32
N GLN A 184 26.05 -4.06 -40.73
CA GLN A 184 25.73 -4.88 -41.91
C GLN A 184 26.33 -4.30 -43.19
N CYS A 185 26.31 -2.98 -43.37
CA CYS A 185 26.98 -2.32 -44.50
C CYS A 185 28.49 -2.56 -44.50
N PHE A 186 29.16 -2.47 -43.34
CA PHE A 186 30.61 -2.70 -43.24
C PHE A 186 30.98 -4.17 -43.46
N ALA A 187 30.11 -5.10 -43.02
CA ALA A 187 30.28 -6.53 -43.25
C ALA A 187 30.32 -6.90 -44.75
N ILE A 188 29.71 -6.10 -45.64
CA ILE A 188 29.75 -6.33 -47.10
C ILE A 188 31.19 -6.30 -47.63
N GLU A 189 32.04 -5.43 -47.07
CA GLU A 189 33.45 -5.31 -47.48
C GLU A 189 34.23 -6.62 -47.22
N ASN A 190 33.85 -7.34 -46.16
CA ASN A 190 34.36 -8.65 -45.74
C ASN A 190 35.91 -8.73 -45.73
N LYS A 191 36.56 -7.70 -45.17
CA LYS A 191 38.01 -7.66 -44.96
C LYS A 191 38.36 -7.94 -43.52
N ASP A 192 39.40 -8.75 -43.29
CA ASP A 192 39.79 -9.18 -41.95
C ASP A 192 40.14 -8.02 -41.01
N TYR A 193 40.74 -6.95 -41.52
CA TYR A 193 41.04 -5.75 -40.73
C TYR A 193 39.80 -4.97 -40.28
N SER A 194 38.66 -5.12 -40.98
CA SER A 194 37.41 -4.38 -40.74
C SER A 194 36.47 -5.15 -39.81
N LYS A 195 36.69 -6.46 -39.64
CA LYS A 195 35.85 -7.33 -38.79
C LYS A 195 35.77 -6.87 -37.33
N PRO A 196 36.88 -6.54 -36.63
CA PRO A 196 36.80 -6.12 -35.22
C PRO A 196 35.91 -4.89 -35.01
N LEU A 197 36.03 -3.88 -35.88
CA LEU A 197 35.18 -2.69 -35.85
C LEU A 197 33.72 -3.03 -36.15
N THR A 198 33.48 -3.86 -37.17
CA THR A 198 32.13 -4.28 -37.56
C THR A 198 31.41 -5.00 -36.43
N ASP A 199 32.11 -5.94 -35.76
CA ASP A 199 31.60 -6.66 -34.61
C ASP A 199 31.34 -5.71 -33.43
N ALA A 200 32.26 -4.77 -33.14
CA ALA A 200 32.08 -3.78 -32.08
C ALA A 200 30.84 -2.88 -32.32
N ILE A 201 30.61 -2.43 -33.56
CA ILE A 201 29.41 -1.66 -33.92
C ILE A 201 28.14 -2.50 -33.74
N SER A 202 28.17 -3.78 -34.15
CA SER A 202 27.03 -4.69 -33.93
C SER A 202 26.74 -4.87 -32.43
N GLN A 203 27.77 -5.02 -31.60
CA GLN A 203 27.62 -5.14 -30.15
C GLN A 203 27.10 -3.86 -29.49
N ALA A 204 27.48 -2.68 -30.00
CA ALA A 204 26.91 -1.41 -29.56
C ALA A 204 25.41 -1.33 -29.89
N GLY A 205 24.98 -1.76 -31.08
CA GLY A 205 23.57 -1.84 -31.45
C GLY A 205 22.78 -2.80 -30.54
N GLU A 206 23.34 -3.97 -30.27
CA GLU A 206 22.78 -4.93 -29.31
C GLU A 206 22.63 -4.36 -27.90
N THR A 207 23.63 -3.63 -27.42
CA THR A 207 23.60 -2.96 -26.12
C THR A 207 22.49 -1.90 -26.04
N LEU A 208 22.27 -1.13 -27.10
CA LEU A 208 21.16 -0.17 -27.14
C LEU A 208 19.81 -0.87 -27.09
N ARG A 209 19.67 -2.02 -27.77
CA ARG A 209 18.44 -2.83 -27.71
C ARG A 209 18.18 -3.32 -26.29
N ASP A 210 19.20 -3.87 -25.63
CA ASP A 210 19.13 -4.32 -24.24
C ASP A 210 18.70 -3.19 -23.29
N ILE A 211 19.28 -2.00 -23.42
CA ILE A 211 18.91 -0.83 -22.60
C ILE A 211 17.43 -0.49 -22.81
N GLY A 212 16.94 -0.52 -24.05
CA GLY A 212 15.51 -0.34 -24.35
C GLY A 212 14.62 -1.32 -23.58
N GLN A 213 14.96 -2.61 -23.60
CA GLN A 213 14.24 -3.64 -22.86
C GLN A 213 14.33 -3.46 -21.35
N MET A 214 15.50 -3.08 -20.82
CA MET A 214 15.67 -2.79 -19.39
C MET A 214 14.74 -1.64 -18.96
N HIS A 215 14.65 -0.56 -19.75
CA HIS A 215 13.71 0.53 -19.49
C HIS A 215 12.25 0.05 -19.48
N ALA A 216 11.90 -0.89 -20.36
CA ALA A 216 10.54 -1.44 -20.41
C ALA A 216 10.18 -2.28 -19.18
N GLU A 217 11.15 -2.98 -18.60
CA GLU A 217 10.94 -3.84 -17.43
C GLU A 217 11.09 -3.10 -16.10
N GLN A 218 11.86 -2.01 -16.09
CA GLN A 218 12.20 -1.26 -14.88
C GLN A 218 11.02 -0.86 -13.99
N PRO A 219 9.84 -0.45 -14.51
CA PRO A 219 8.70 -0.09 -13.68
C PRO A 219 8.28 -1.17 -12.67
N LYS A 220 8.56 -2.45 -12.93
CA LYS A 220 8.28 -3.57 -12.02
C LYS A 220 9.04 -3.47 -10.70
N TYR A 221 10.21 -2.84 -10.69
CA TYR A 221 11.13 -2.81 -9.55
C TYR A 221 11.06 -1.50 -8.76
N ASP A 222 10.46 -0.44 -9.32
CA ASP A 222 10.43 0.88 -8.69
C ASP A 222 9.02 1.48 -8.64
N MET A 223 8.43 1.82 -9.78
CA MET A 223 7.21 2.61 -9.88
C MET A 223 5.96 1.79 -9.54
N LEU A 224 5.85 0.53 -9.99
CA LEU A 224 4.68 -0.31 -9.70
C LEU A 224 4.53 -0.60 -8.20
N PRO A 225 5.59 -0.99 -7.45
CA PRO A 225 5.53 -1.08 -5.99
C PRO A 225 5.13 0.25 -5.35
N ALA A 226 5.65 1.38 -5.84
CA ALA A 226 5.31 2.69 -5.29
C ALA A 226 3.82 3.03 -5.52
N LEU A 227 3.29 2.73 -6.71
CA LEU A 227 1.88 2.94 -7.05
C LEU A 227 0.94 2.10 -6.17
N ASP A 228 1.35 0.91 -5.75
CA ASP A 228 0.56 0.07 -4.86
C ASP A 228 0.42 0.68 -3.46
N VAL A 229 1.51 1.21 -2.88
CA VAL A 229 1.45 1.93 -1.60
C VAL A 229 0.58 3.19 -1.72
N LEU A 230 0.76 3.99 -2.79
CA LEU A 230 -0.05 5.20 -2.99
C LEU A 230 -1.55 4.86 -3.12
N LYS A 231 -1.88 3.74 -3.78
CA LYS A 231 -3.26 3.27 -3.90
C LYS A 231 -3.85 2.83 -2.55
N GLU A 232 -3.08 2.12 -1.74
CA GLU A 232 -3.48 1.72 -0.39
C GLU A 232 -3.82 2.95 0.47
N TYR A 233 -2.94 3.96 0.48
CA TYR A 233 -3.18 5.21 1.21
C TYR A 233 -4.38 5.99 0.70
N ILE A 234 -4.62 6.03 -0.62
CA ILE A 234 -5.86 6.63 -1.16
C ILE A 234 -7.10 5.96 -0.58
N GLY A 235 -7.10 4.62 -0.46
CA GLY A 235 -8.23 3.88 0.11
C GLY A 235 -8.41 4.16 1.59
N MET A 236 -7.35 4.09 2.40
CA MET A 236 -7.44 4.41 3.84
C MET A 236 -7.93 5.86 4.06
N MET A 237 -7.47 6.81 3.23
CA MET A 237 -7.93 8.20 3.28
C MET A 237 -9.41 8.39 2.96
N GLN A 238 -10.08 7.42 2.31
CA GLN A 238 -11.52 7.49 2.03
C GLN A 238 -12.38 7.23 3.26
N GLU A 239 -11.86 6.55 4.29
CA GLU A 239 -12.60 6.19 5.50
C GLU A 239 -12.63 7.35 6.52
N PHE A 240 -11.56 8.16 6.57
CA PHE A 240 -11.42 9.23 7.57
C PHE A 240 -12.49 10.33 7.60
N PRO A 241 -13.14 10.74 6.49
CA PRO A 241 -14.22 11.72 6.55
C PRO A 241 -15.36 11.32 7.51
N ASP A 242 -15.73 10.05 7.54
CA ASP A 242 -16.78 9.55 8.44
C ASP A 242 -16.31 9.56 9.90
N LEU A 243 -15.04 9.21 10.16
CA LEU A 243 -14.42 9.31 11.49
C LEU A 243 -14.42 10.75 12.03
N VAL A 244 -14.09 11.71 11.17
CA VAL A 244 -14.11 13.15 11.50
C VAL A 244 -15.54 13.60 11.84
N GLU A 245 -16.55 13.14 11.11
CA GLU A 245 -17.96 13.44 11.42
C GLU A 245 -18.46 12.77 12.70
N ILE A 246 -18.03 11.55 13.01
CA ILE A 246 -18.33 10.86 14.28
C ILE A 246 -17.79 11.71 15.44
N HIS A 247 -16.53 12.15 15.37
CA HIS A 247 -15.95 13.02 16.38
C HIS A 247 -16.71 14.35 16.51
N ARG A 248 -16.97 15.03 15.39
CA ARG A 248 -17.72 16.30 15.38
C ARG A 248 -19.13 16.13 15.93
N GLY A 249 -19.77 15.00 15.67
CA GLY A 249 -21.06 14.60 16.24
C GLY A 249 -21.02 14.49 17.76
N ALA A 250 -20.01 13.79 18.30
CA ALA A 250 -19.81 13.67 19.74
C ALA A 250 -19.62 15.05 20.39
N MET A 251 -18.76 15.90 19.82
CA MET A 251 -18.52 17.24 20.35
C MET A 251 -19.76 18.14 20.36
N ARG A 252 -20.59 18.06 19.31
CA ARG A 252 -21.90 18.74 19.27
C ARG A 252 -22.81 18.27 20.40
N LYS A 253 -22.85 16.97 20.69
CA LYS A 253 -23.65 16.40 21.77
C LYS A 253 -23.21 16.90 23.14
N VAL A 254 -21.91 17.09 23.37
CA VAL A 254 -21.45 17.66 24.65
C VAL A 254 -21.87 19.12 24.78
N LYS A 255 -21.69 19.94 23.73
CA LYS A 255 -22.16 21.34 23.73
C LYS A 255 -23.68 21.45 23.96
N ASP A 256 -24.46 20.56 23.37
CA ASP A 256 -25.90 20.48 23.61
C ASP A 256 -26.24 20.07 25.05
N ALA A 257 -25.51 19.11 25.63
CA ALA A 257 -25.69 18.68 27.01
C ALA A 257 -25.32 19.79 28.01
N ASP A 258 -24.21 20.50 27.78
CA ASP A 258 -23.81 21.66 28.59
C ASP A 258 -24.91 22.73 28.60
N ARG A 259 -25.49 23.06 27.43
CA ARG A 259 -26.63 23.99 27.33
C ARG A 259 -27.87 23.47 28.06
N MET A 260 -28.22 22.19 27.90
CA MET A 260 -29.39 21.62 28.59
C MET A 260 -29.22 21.59 30.11
N LYS A 261 -27.99 21.41 30.60
CA LYS A 261 -27.65 21.51 32.02
C LYS A 261 -27.82 22.94 32.53
N GLU A 262 -27.33 23.94 31.79
CA GLU A 262 -27.52 25.37 32.11
C GLU A 262 -29.01 25.77 32.13
N GLU A 263 -29.80 25.21 31.22
CA GLU A 263 -31.26 25.38 31.15
C GLU A 263 -32.03 24.60 32.23
N GLY A 264 -31.36 23.76 33.04
CA GLY A 264 -31.98 22.91 34.07
C GLY A 264 -32.82 21.74 33.53
N ARG A 265 -32.61 21.35 32.27
CA ARG A 265 -33.37 20.28 31.58
C ARG A 265 -32.80 18.88 31.80
N ILE A 266 -31.50 18.80 32.11
CA ILE A 266 -30.81 17.57 32.52
C ILE A 266 -30.00 17.88 33.77
N ASP A 267 -29.71 16.85 34.58
CA ASP A 267 -28.88 17.01 35.76
C ASP A 267 -27.38 16.96 35.43
N MET A 268 -26.55 17.17 36.45
CA MET A 268 -25.09 17.13 36.31
C MET A 268 -24.57 15.74 35.92
N VAL A 269 -25.23 14.68 36.38
CA VAL A 269 -24.80 13.28 36.17
C VAL A 269 -25.03 12.88 34.72
N ASP A 270 -26.18 13.20 34.15
CA ASP A 270 -26.51 12.94 32.75
C ASP A 270 -25.58 13.70 31.81
N ALA A 271 -25.28 14.97 32.11
CA ALA A 271 -24.33 15.78 31.33
C ALA A 271 -22.90 15.20 31.38
N ASP A 272 -22.46 14.72 32.55
CA ASP A 272 -21.14 14.11 32.75
C ASP A 272 -21.01 12.76 32.02
N GLN A 273 -22.07 11.96 31.98
CA GLN A 273 -22.11 10.72 31.20
C GLN A 273 -21.97 10.98 29.69
N VAL A 274 -22.61 12.04 29.17
CA VAL A 274 -22.45 12.44 27.76
C VAL A 274 -21.01 12.86 27.49
N THR A 275 -20.41 13.62 28.40
CA THR A 275 -19.01 14.07 28.29
C THR A 275 -18.06 12.89 28.27
N THR A 276 -18.18 11.98 29.25
CA THR A 276 -17.33 10.77 29.35
C THR A 276 -17.41 9.89 28.09
N ARG A 277 -18.61 9.70 27.54
CA ARG A 277 -18.78 8.94 26.29
C ARG A 277 -18.16 9.65 25.09
N SER A 278 -18.27 10.97 25.02
CA SER A 278 -17.64 11.76 23.97
C SER A 278 -16.13 11.75 24.08
N ASP A 279 -15.56 11.77 25.28
CA ASP A 279 -14.13 11.62 25.53
C ASP A 279 -13.63 10.26 25.02
N THR A 280 -14.40 9.19 25.23
CA THR A 280 -14.08 7.88 24.65
C THR A 280 -14.00 7.94 23.12
N VAL A 281 -14.97 8.58 22.47
CA VAL A 281 -14.96 8.76 21.01
C VAL A 281 -13.74 9.56 20.55
N SER A 282 -13.41 10.67 21.22
CA SER A 282 -12.23 11.49 20.93
C SER A 282 -10.93 10.70 21.05
N ASN A 283 -10.76 9.96 22.15
CA ASN A 283 -9.57 9.13 22.35
C ASN A 283 -9.41 8.08 21.25
N VAL A 284 -10.48 7.42 20.84
CA VAL A 284 -10.42 6.41 19.77
C VAL A 284 -10.08 7.04 18.42
N VAL A 285 -10.76 8.13 18.04
CA VAL A 285 -10.51 8.81 16.75
C VAL A 285 -9.08 9.36 16.69
N LEU A 286 -8.59 9.95 17.78
CA LEU A 286 -7.22 10.50 17.82
C LEU A 286 -6.17 9.40 17.86
N ALA A 287 -6.42 8.29 18.54
CA ALA A 287 -5.55 7.12 18.47
C ALA A 287 -5.44 6.58 17.04
N GLU A 288 -6.55 6.53 16.30
CA GLU A 288 -6.55 6.11 14.89
C GLU A 288 -5.79 7.10 14.00
N ILE A 289 -6.04 8.40 14.15
CA ILE A 289 -5.31 9.46 13.43
C ILE A 289 -3.81 9.34 13.70
N TYR A 290 -3.42 9.17 14.96
CA TYR A 290 -2.03 9.03 15.37
C TYR A 290 -1.39 7.78 14.74
N HIS A 291 -2.07 6.64 14.80
CA HIS A 291 -1.59 5.40 14.21
C HIS A 291 -1.37 5.56 12.70
N TYR A 292 -2.34 6.13 11.97
CA TYR A 292 -2.23 6.40 10.55
C TYR A 292 -1.06 7.34 10.23
N GLN A 293 -0.87 8.41 11.00
CA GLN A 293 0.24 9.35 10.80
C GLN A 293 1.59 8.67 11.02
N HIS A 294 1.70 7.83 12.03
CA HIS A 294 2.92 7.09 12.33
C HIS A 294 3.27 6.09 11.22
N GLU A 295 2.30 5.29 10.78
CA GLU A 295 2.47 4.36 9.65
C GLU A 295 2.83 5.11 8.36
N ARG A 296 2.20 6.26 8.10
CA ARG A 296 2.50 7.12 6.95
C ARG A 296 3.96 7.53 6.90
N VAL A 297 4.51 7.98 8.03
CA VAL A 297 5.91 8.41 8.09
C VAL A 297 6.86 7.26 7.72
N VAL A 298 6.61 6.08 8.28
CA VAL A 298 7.42 4.87 8.02
C VAL A 298 7.30 4.44 6.57
N ASP A 299 6.08 4.28 6.07
CA ASP A 299 5.83 3.73 4.75
C ASP A 299 6.30 4.69 3.64
N PHE A 300 6.06 6.00 3.75
CA PHE A 300 6.51 6.95 2.73
C PHE A 300 8.04 7.10 2.72
N ARG A 301 8.69 7.00 3.89
CA ARG A 301 10.16 6.93 3.96
C ARG A 301 10.66 5.70 3.20
N ASP A 302 10.11 4.53 3.48
CA ASP A 302 10.56 3.27 2.90
C ASP A 302 10.22 3.17 1.41
N LEU A 303 9.08 3.73 0.99
CA LEU A 303 8.68 3.92 -0.40
C LEU A 303 9.74 4.69 -1.17
N PHE A 304 10.06 5.92 -0.75
CA PHE A 304 11.00 6.77 -1.48
C PHE A 304 12.43 6.23 -1.41
N LYS A 305 12.83 5.63 -0.29
CA LYS A 305 14.13 4.94 -0.17
C LYS A 305 14.25 3.80 -1.17
N SER A 306 13.23 2.95 -1.27
CA SER A 306 13.22 1.81 -2.20
C SER A 306 13.18 2.27 -3.65
N LEU A 307 12.35 3.27 -3.97
CA LEU A 307 12.26 3.88 -5.29
C LEU A 307 13.63 4.40 -5.75
N LEU A 308 14.29 5.21 -4.93
CA LEU A 308 15.61 5.77 -5.24
C LEU A 308 16.68 4.68 -5.34
N GLY A 309 16.67 3.70 -4.43
CA GLY A 309 17.59 2.57 -4.47
C GLY A 309 17.49 1.77 -5.77
N ALA A 310 16.27 1.45 -6.19
CA ALA A 310 16.02 0.74 -7.45
C ALA A 310 16.45 1.57 -8.68
N LYS A 311 16.22 2.89 -8.68
CA LYS A 311 16.72 3.79 -9.73
C LYS A 311 18.25 3.84 -9.80
N ILE A 312 18.92 3.93 -8.65
CA ILE A 312 20.40 3.91 -8.59
C ILE A 312 20.93 2.62 -9.20
N GLN A 313 20.39 1.47 -8.79
CA GLN A 313 20.84 0.18 -9.31
C GLN A 313 20.60 0.06 -10.82
N PHE A 314 19.45 0.52 -11.30
CA PHE A 314 19.11 0.53 -12.72
C PHE A 314 20.11 1.33 -13.57
N TYR A 315 20.42 2.56 -13.16
CA TYR A 315 21.38 3.38 -13.92
C TYR A 315 22.81 2.85 -13.84
N LYS A 316 23.21 2.22 -12.72
CA LYS A 316 24.50 1.53 -12.63
C LYS A 316 24.62 0.38 -13.63
N GLU A 317 23.56 -0.41 -13.77
CA GLU A 317 23.54 -1.52 -14.74
C GLU A 317 23.64 -1.01 -16.18
N ILE A 318 22.98 0.10 -16.49
CA ILE A 318 23.11 0.76 -17.80
C ILE A 318 24.55 1.20 -18.05
N VAL A 319 25.18 1.86 -17.06
CA VAL A 319 26.60 2.28 -17.17
C VAL A 319 27.49 1.08 -17.45
N HIS A 320 27.33 -0.01 -16.70
CA HIS A 320 28.11 -1.23 -16.90
C HIS A 320 27.98 -1.80 -18.32
N LYS A 321 26.75 -1.88 -18.85
CA LYS A 321 26.51 -2.34 -20.22
C LYS A 321 27.16 -1.45 -21.27
N LEU A 322 27.11 -0.12 -21.07
CA LEU A 322 27.76 0.83 -21.96
C LEU A 322 29.29 0.71 -21.91
N GLU A 323 29.88 0.52 -20.72
CA GLU A 323 31.33 0.30 -20.55
C GLU A 323 31.78 -0.99 -21.23
N MET A 324 31.02 -2.08 -21.10
CA MET A 324 31.30 -3.34 -21.80
C MET A 324 31.27 -3.16 -23.33
N ALA A 325 30.24 -2.48 -23.85
CA ALA A 325 30.12 -2.20 -25.27
C ALA A 325 31.26 -1.31 -25.78
N GLN A 326 31.66 -0.30 -25.00
CA GLN A 326 32.80 0.56 -25.30
C GLN A 326 34.11 -0.22 -25.35
N GLY A 327 34.29 -1.21 -24.46
CA GLY A 327 35.49 -2.06 -24.43
C GLY A 327 35.79 -2.76 -25.74
N HIS A 328 34.76 -3.20 -26.48
CA HIS A 328 34.92 -3.86 -27.79
C HIS A 328 35.61 -3.00 -28.86
N PHE A 329 35.60 -1.67 -28.72
CA PHE A 329 36.29 -0.78 -29.66
C PHE A 329 37.78 -0.64 -29.36
N ASN A 330 38.25 -1.10 -28.20
CA ASN A 330 39.66 -1.00 -27.81
C ASN A 330 40.49 -2.20 -28.32
N ASP A 331 39.85 -3.33 -28.61
CA ASP A 331 40.50 -4.61 -28.96
C ASP A 331 41.09 -4.68 -30.39
N GLY A 332 41.14 -3.57 -31.13
CA GLY A 332 41.60 -3.53 -32.53
C GLY A 332 42.53 -2.36 -32.88
N THR A 333 43.20 -1.75 -31.91
CA THR A 333 44.03 -0.54 -32.11
C THR A 333 45.45 -0.77 -32.63
N ASP A 334 45.85 -2.01 -32.93
CA ASP A 334 47.10 -2.30 -33.64
C ASP A 334 46.85 -2.33 -35.16
N LEU A 335 46.65 -1.15 -35.76
CA LEU A 335 46.71 -0.93 -37.21
C LEU A 335 47.70 0.19 -37.55
#